data_AF-A0AAX1SEA3-F1
#
_entry.id   AF-A0AAX1SEA3-F1
#
_cell.length_a   1.000
_cell.length_b   1.000
_cell.length_c   1.000
_cell.angle_alpha   90.00
_cell.angle_beta   90.00
_cell.angle_gamma   90.00
#
_symmetry.space_group_name_H-M   'P 1'
#
loop_
_entity.id
_entity.type
_entity.pdbx_description
1 polymer ?
#
loop_
_entity_poly.entity_id
_entity_poly.type
_entity_poly.pdbx_seq_one_letter_code
_entity_poly.pdbx_strand_id
1 'polypeptide(L)' 'MDSGRKKLSFVVTPDIEAILDREKKEWFYDRSRSYMIRELVMAGLRALKEESEVADGNHEGST' A
#
# COMPACT_ATOMS: atom_id res chain seq x y z
N MET A 1 25.60 13.56 -2.37
CA MET A 1 25.18 12.28 -2.97
C MET A 1 23.67 12.29 -3.01
N ASP A 2 23.09 12.28 -4.20
CA ASP A 2 21.64 12.35 -4.36
C ASP A 2 21.03 11.03 -3.87
N SER A 3 20.10 11.08 -2.93
CA SER A 3 19.54 9.88 -2.27
C SER A 3 18.68 9.00 -3.18
N GLY A 4 18.64 9.29 -4.49
CA GLY A 4 17.82 8.58 -5.48
C GLY A 4 16.31 8.76 -5.30
N ARG A 5 15.88 9.63 -4.37
CA ARG A 5 14.46 9.82 -4.03
C ARG A 5 13.82 10.80 -5.01
N LYS A 6 12.71 10.40 -5.63
CA LYS A 6 11.88 11.26 -6.47
C LYS A 6 10.66 11.75 -5.70
N LYS A 7 10.25 12.99 -5.95
CA LYS A 7 9.00 13.57 -5.41
C LYS A 7 7.82 13.05 -6.24
N LEU A 8 6.78 12.58 -5.56
CA LEU A 8 5.50 12.19 -6.15
C LEU A 8 4.41 13.12 -5.59
N SER A 9 3.54 13.62 -6.46
CA SER A 9 2.37 14.41 -6.09
C SER A 9 1.15 13.86 -6.82
N PHE A 10 0.05 13.66 -6.09
CA PHE A 10 -1.22 13.18 -6.62
C PHE A 10 -2.34 13.87 -5.86
N VAL A 11 -3.50 13.98 -6.50
CA VAL A 11 -4.71 14.55 -5.91
C VAL A 11 -5.48 13.43 -5.23
N VAL A 12 -6.00 13.71 -4.04
CA VAL A 12 -6.88 12.81 -3.30
C VAL A 12 -8.20 13.49 -3.02
N THR A 13 -9.24 12.68 -2.85
CA THR A 13 -10.52 13.15 -2.33
C THR A 13 -10.44 13.35 -0.81
N PRO A 14 -11.31 14.19 -0.20
CA PRO A 14 -11.25 14.48 1.24
C PRO A 14 -11.41 13.25 2.14
N ASP A 15 -12.19 12.26 1.71
CA ASP A 15 -12.37 10.98 2.41
C ASP A 15 -11.08 10.17 2.47
N ILE A 16 -10.33 10.13 1.36
CA ILE A 16 -9.03 9.47 1.31
C ILE A 16 -7.99 10.21 2.17
N GLU A 17 -8.00 11.55 2.15
CA GLU A 17 -7.14 12.34 3.03
C GLU A 17 -7.40 12.04 4.51
N ALA A 18 -8.67 11.97 4.91
CA ALA A 18 -9.07 11.64 6.28
C ALA A 18 -8.57 10.25 6.72
N ILE A 19 -8.65 9.25 5.82
CA ILE A 19 -8.11 7.91 6.08
C ILE A 19 -6.59 7.98 6.27
N LEU A 20 -5.86 8.61 5.34
CA LEU A 20 -4.41 8.71 5.41
C LEU A 20 -3.93 9.42 6.69
N ASP A 21 -4.64 10.45 7.14
CA ASP A 21 -4.32 11.17 8.36
C ASP A 21 -4.63 10.36 9.63
N ARG A 22 -5.70 9.54 9.61
CA ARG A 22 -5.99 8.60 10.69
C ARG A 22 -4.90 7.53 10.80
N GLU A 23 -4.56 6.88 9.70
CA GLU A 23 -3.49 5.87 9.66
C GLU A 23 -2.14 6.44 10.12
N LYS A 24 -1.85 7.69 9.73
CA LYS A 24 -0.64 8.40 10.17
C LYS A 24 -0.57 8.61 11.67
N LYS A 25 -1.72 8.79 12.32
CA LYS A 25 -1.83 9.01 13.78
C LYS A 25 -1.85 7.71 14.56
N GLU A 26 -2.55 6.68 14.08
CA GLU A 26 -2.72 5.42 14.81
C GLU A 26 -1.50 4.51 14.68
N TRP A 27 -1.00 4.30 13.46
CA TRP A 27 -0.02 3.24 13.17
C TRP A 27 1.36 3.74 12.82
N PHE A 28 1.46 4.95 12.27
CA PHE A 28 2.72 5.50 11.76
C PHE A 28 3.17 6.77 12.49
N TYR A 29 2.71 7.00 13.72
CA TYR A 29 2.90 8.27 14.44
C TYR A 29 4.37 8.73 14.50
N ASP A 30 5.31 7.81 14.67
CA ASP A 30 6.77 8.04 14.77
C ASP A 30 7.52 7.93 13.42
N ARG A 31 6.81 7.76 12.31
CA ARG A 31 7.37 7.63 10.96
C ARG A 31 6.95 8.77 10.04
N SER A 32 7.75 9.01 9.00
CA SER A 32 7.42 10.01 7.97
C SER A 32 6.24 9.56 7.10
N ARG A 33 5.48 10.51 6.55
CA ARG A 33 4.39 10.20 5.59
C ARG A 33 4.90 9.44 4.36
N SER A 34 6.11 9.75 3.89
CA SER A 34 6.75 9.01 2.78
C SER A 34 7.16 7.58 3.12
N TYR A 35 7.30 7.24 4.40
CA TYR A 35 7.50 5.86 4.86
C TYR A 35 6.16 5.13 4.87
N MET A 36 5.14 5.73 5.51
CA MET A 36 3.77 5.21 5.55
C MET A 36 3.24 4.86 4.16
N ILE A 37 3.30 5.78 3.20
CA ILE A 37 2.83 5.53 1.83
C ILE A 37 3.58 4.38 1.17
N ARG A 38 4.88 4.20 1.46
CA ARG A 38 5.68 3.10 0.90
C ARG A 38 5.21 1.75 1.43
N GLU A 39 4.99 1.66 2.74
CA GLU A 39 4.47 0.44 3.38
C GLU A 39 3.06 0.09 2.89
N LEU A 40 2.17 1.08 2.79
CA LEU A 40 0.81 0.89 2.29
C LEU A 40 0.80 0.41 0.83
N VAL A 41 1.64 0.99 -0.04
CA VAL A 41 1.77 0.54 -1.44
C VAL A 41 2.30 -0.89 -1.52
N MET A 42 3.34 -1.23 -0.75
CA MET A 42 3.91 -2.58 -0.76
C MET A 42 2.94 -3.62 -0.18
N ALA A 43 2.16 -3.26 0.84
CA ALA A 43 1.10 -4.10 1.38
C ALA A 43 0.00 -4.34 0.35
N GLY A 44 -0.49 -3.29 -0.32
CA GLY A 44 -1.49 -3.42 -1.38
C GLY A 44 -1.03 -4.30 -2.54
N LEU A 45 0.22 -4.15 -3.00
CA LEU A 45 0.77 -4.99 -4.07
C LEU A 45 0.90 -6.46 -3.67
N ARG A 46 1.26 -6.75 -2.41
CA ARG A 46 1.30 -8.13 -1.89
C ARG A 46 -0.08 -8.75 -1.85
N ALA A 47 -1.07 -8.03 -1.32
CA ALA A 47 -2.45 -8.50 -1.24
C ALA A 47 -3.02 -8.82 -2.63
N LEU A 48 -2.77 -7.96 -3.63
CA LEU A 48 -3.20 -8.20 -5.02
C LEU A 48 -2.52 -9.43 -5.63
N LYS A 49 -1.24 -9.65 -5.33
CA LYS A 49 -0.51 -10.83 -5.80
C LYS A 49 -1.08 -12.12 -5.18
N GLU A 50 -1.29 -12.11 -3.87
CA GLU A 50 -1.87 -13.25 -3.15
C GLU A 50 -3.28 -13.58 -3.68
N GLU A 51 -4.11 -12.57 -3.94
CA GLU A 51 -5.44 -12.74 -4.55
C GLU A 51 -5.36 -13.41 -5.94
N SER A 52 -4.39 -13.01 -6.77
CA SER A 52 -4.20 -13.62 -8.10
C SER A 52 -3.75 -15.09 -8.03
N GLU A 53 -2.88 -15.45 -7.09
CA GLU A 53 -2.39 -16.82 -6.92
C GLU A 53 -3.48 -17.75 -6.34
N VAL A 54 -4.40 -17.23 -5.53
CA VAL A 54 -5.57 -17.97 -5.04
C VAL A 54 -6.60 -18.20 -6.15
N ALA A 55 -6.78 -17.24 -7.07
CA ALA A 55 -7.69 -17.38 -8.20
C ALA A 55 -7.21 -18.44 -9.22
N ASP A 56 -5.90 -18.56 -9.44
CA ASP A 56 -5.30 -19.53 -10.38
C ASP A 56 -5.17 -20.95 -9.79
N GLY A 57 -5.24 -21.12 -8.46
CA GLY A 57 -5.07 -22.40 -7.77
C GLY A 57 -6.27 -23.36 -7.80
N ASN A 58 -7.40 -22.98 -8.39
CA ASN A 58 -8.64 -23.77 -8.34
C ASN A 58 -8.85 -24.73 -9.54
N HIS A 59 -7.81 -25.03 -10.32
CA HIS A 59 -7.90 -25.91 -11.49
C HIS A 59 -7.06 -27.19 -11.45
N GLU A 60 -6.61 -27.67 -10.29
CA GLU A 60 -6.06 -29.03 -10.20
C GLU A 60 -6.53 -29.74 -8.93
N GLY A 61 -7.49 -30.64 -9.10
CA GLY A 61 -8.01 -31.48 -8.04
C GLY A 61 -9.34 -32.16 -8.32
N SER A 62 -9.60 -32.59 -9.56
CA SER A 62 -10.62 -33.61 -9.85
C SER A 62 -9.93 -34.84 -10.42
N THR A 63 -9.64 -35.79 -9.53
CA THR A 63 -9.52 -37.23 -9.82
C THR A 63 -9.70 -38.00 -8.52
#